data_AF-A0A1H9S2V5-F1
#
_entry.id   AF-A0A1H9S2V5-F1
#
_cell.length_a   1.000
_cell.length_b   1.000
_cell.length_c   1.000
_cell.angle_alpha   90.00
_cell.angle_beta   90.00
_cell.angle_gamma   90.00
#
_symmetry.space_group_name_H-M   'P 1'
#
loop_
_entity.id
_entity.type
_entity.pdbx_description
1 polymer ?
#
loop_
_entity_poly.entity_id
_entity_poly.type
_entity_poly.pdbx_seq_one_letter_code
_entity_poly.pdbx_strand_id
1 'polypeptide(L)'
;MIKEIFDIEPIQKNSLIMFFAISCLSFLQLFIFKRNVIEENSLLAICLSLGVSICWIISQMISYYLYADYTNNKYDEKNYLDELLYDKIALHFGFSLYFWMIVITYISFELGLTLIEFLRFSILVMFLKTIFWAIFSFRKYQKHQKLNKK
;
A
#
# COMPACT_ATOMS: atom_id res chain seq x y z
N MET A 1 -0.07 -19.15 23.82
CA MET A 1 0.94 -18.22 23.27
C MET A 1 1.52 -18.66 21.92
N ILE A 2 2.41 -19.66 21.80
CA ILE A 2 2.89 -20.10 20.46
C ILE A 2 1.80 -20.84 19.67
N LYS A 3 0.98 -21.68 20.33
CA LYS A 3 -0.15 -22.39 19.69
C LYS A 3 -1.18 -21.44 19.06
N GLU A 4 -1.50 -20.32 19.73
CA GLU A 4 -2.43 -19.32 19.20
C GLU A 4 -1.92 -18.64 17.94
N ILE A 5 -0.60 -18.47 17.77
CA ILE A 5 0.01 -17.91 16.54
C ILE A 5 -0.17 -18.88 15.36
N PHE A 6 -0.19 -20.20 15.62
CA PHE A 6 -0.44 -21.21 14.60
C PHE A 6 -1.93 -21.38 14.27
N ASP A 7 -2.84 -21.02 15.17
CA ASP A 7 -4.29 -21.01 14.93
C ASP A 7 -4.81 -19.74 14.22
N ILE A 8 -3.93 -18.77 13.96
CA ILE A 8 -4.27 -17.57 13.17
C ILE A 8 -4.63 -17.99 11.72
N GLU A 9 -5.73 -17.46 11.21
CA GLU A 9 -6.16 -17.66 9.82
C GLU A 9 -5.04 -17.26 8.82
N PRO A 10 -4.87 -17.98 7.69
CA PRO A 10 -3.81 -17.69 6.71
C PRO A 10 -3.76 -16.22 6.27
N ILE A 11 -4.92 -15.57 6.12
CA ILE A 11 -5.04 -14.17 5.72
C ILE A 11 -4.45 -13.21 6.76
N GLN A 12 -4.66 -13.49 8.04
CA GLN A 12 -4.12 -12.70 9.16
C GLN A 12 -2.60 -12.91 9.27
N LYS A 13 -2.10 -14.13 9.05
CA LYS A 13 -0.65 -14.41 8.98
C LYS A 13 0.00 -13.64 7.83
N ASN A 14 -0.57 -13.68 6.63
CA ASN A 14 -0.07 -12.94 5.47
C ASN A 14 -0.08 -11.42 5.69
N SER A 15 -1.15 -10.89 6.29
CA SER A 15 -1.26 -9.47 6.64
C SER A 15 -0.19 -9.05 7.65
N LEU A 16 0.09 -9.89 8.64
CA LEU A 16 1.10 -9.66 9.67
C LEU A 16 2.51 -9.69 9.07
N ILE A 17 2.83 -10.68 8.23
CA ILE A 17 4.10 -10.77 7.49
C ILE A 17 4.30 -9.51 6.63
N MET A 18 3.26 -9.10 5.92
CA MET A 18 3.28 -7.92 5.07
C MET A 18 3.53 -6.65 5.89
N PHE A 19 2.82 -6.48 7.01
CA PHE A 19 3.04 -5.38 7.94
C PHE A 19 4.50 -5.34 8.43
N PHE A 20 5.04 -6.46 8.89
CA PHE A 20 6.44 -6.54 9.34
C PHE A 20 7.43 -6.15 8.24
N ALA A 21 7.26 -6.66 7.02
CA ALA A 21 8.17 -6.35 5.93
C ALA A 21 8.02 -4.90 5.43
N ILE A 22 6.83 -4.29 5.49
CA ILE A 22 6.65 -2.85 5.29
C ILE A 22 7.44 -2.06 6.34
N SER A 23 7.35 -2.47 7.62
CA SER A 23 8.12 -1.84 8.69
C SER A 23 9.63 -1.98 8.55
N CYS A 24 10.11 -3.11 8.04
CA CYS A 24 11.53 -3.26 7.71
C CYS A 24 11.95 -2.30 6.58
N LEU A 25 11.13 -2.14 5.54
CA LEU A 25 11.42 -1.21 4.45
C LEU A 25 11.34 0.25 4.87
N SER A 26 10.35 0.62 5.68
CA SER A 26 10.26 1.98 6.25
C SER A 26 11.45 2.30 7.15
N PHE A 27 11.95 1.32 7.90
CA PHE A 27 13.19 1.48 8.66
C PHE A 27 14.39 1.69 7.73
N LEU A 28 14.50 0.91 6.65
CA LEU A 28 15.55 1.07 5.64
C LEU A 28 15.49 2.45 4.97
N GLN A 29 14.29 2.93 4.63
CA GLN A 29 14.09 4.27 4.06
C GLN A 29 14.58 5.37 5.01
N LEU A 30 14.24 5.27 6.29
CA LEU A 30 14.72 6.22 7.31
C LEU A 30 16.24 6.18 7.44
N PHE A 31 16.86 5.01 7.34
CA PHE A 31 18.32 4.88 7.34
C PHE A 31 18.95 5.55 6.12
N ILE A 32 18.39 5.33 4.92
CA ILE A 32 18.88 5.91 3.66
C ILE A 32 18.79 7.45 3.70
N PHE A 33 17.66 8.00 4.15
CA PHE A 33 17.39 9.44 4.07
C PHE A 33 17.75 10.24 5.33
N LYS A 34 18.06 9.57 6.45
CA LYS A 34 18.42 10.22 7.69
C LYS A 34 19.46 9.40 8.46
N ARG A 35 20.73 9.53 8.05
CA ARG A 35 21.91 8.87 8.67
C ARG A 35 21.97 9.05 10.20
N ASN A 36 21.53 10.19 10.73
CA ASN A 36 21.65 10.51 12.17
C ASN A 36 20.56 9.86 13.06
N VAL A 37 19.57 9.15 12.50
CA VAL A 37 18.47 8.54 13.29
C VAL A 37 18.97 7.45 14.24
N ILE A 38 20.04 6.75 13.87
CA ILE A 38 20.58 5.66 14.69
C ILE A 38 21.37 6.20 15.88
N GLU A 39 21.92 7.42 15.79
CA GLU A 39 22.83 7.96 16.80
C GLU A 39 22.11 8.64 17.98
N GLU A 40 20.85 9.07 17.83
CA GLU A 40 20.18 9.89 18.86
C GLU A 40 19.12 9.16 19.71
N ASN A 41 18.38 8.16 19.19
CA ASN A 41 17.45 7.35 20.02
C ASN A 41 16.81 6.16 19.27
N SER A 42 17.08 4.93 19.70
CA SER A 42 16.55 3.70 19.07
C SER A 42 15.01 3.59 19.13
N LEU A 43 14.39 4.07 20.21
CA LEU A 43 12.93 4.01 20.38
C LEU A 43 12.21 5.00 19.45
N LEU A 44 12.79 6.20 19.25
CA LEU A 44 12.28 7.19 18.31
C LEU A 44 12.33 6.67 16.87
N ALA A 45 13.42 5.98 16.49
CA ALA A 45 13.59 5.38 15.18
C ALA A 45 12.52 4.31 14.89
N ILE A 46 12.21 3.47 15.88
CA ILE A 46 11.14 2.46 15.79
C ILE A 46 9.78 3.12 15.60
N CYS A 47 9.44 4.10 16.43
CA CYS A 47 8.18 4.84 16.32
C CYS A 47 8.03 5.55 14.96
N LEU A 48 9.10 6.17 14.47
CA LEU A 48 9.11 6.81 13.16
C LEU A 48 8.92 5.80 12.03
N SER A 49 9.60 4.64 12.11
CA SER A 49 9.47 3.58 11.11
C SER A 49 8.03 3.05 11.05
N LEU A 50 7.44 2.77 12.21
CA LEU A 50 6.04 2.34 12.31
C LEU A 50 5.08 3.42 11.76
N GLY A 51 5.33 4.69 12.07
CA GLY A 51 4.55 5.81 11.54
C GLY A 51 4.60 5.88 10.01
N VAL A 52 5.79 5.81 9.42
CA VAL A 52 5.97 5.80 7.95
C VAL A 52 5.30 4.56 7.34
N SER A 53 5.39 3.40 7.98
CA SER A 53 4.72 2.16 7.55
C SER A 53 3.21 2.32 7.46
N ILE A 54 2.61 2.88 8.51
CA ILE A 54 1.17 3.12 8.59
C ILE A 54 0.74 4.11 7.49
N CYS A 55 1.50 5.19 7.28
CA CYS A 55 1.23 6.14 6.19
C CYS A 55 1.24 5.48 4.81
N TRP A 56 2.19 4.58 4.55
CA TRP A 56 2.27 3.80 3.32
C TRP A 56 1.05 2.90 3.13
N ILE A 57 0.65 2.17 4.18
CA ILE A 57 -0.52 1.30 4.14
C ILE A 57 -1.80 2.11 3.85
N ILE A 58 -2.04 3.18 4.61
CA ILE A 58 -3.25 4.01 4.47
C ILE A 58 -3.33 4.64 3.07
N SER A 59 -2.23 5.23 2.60
CA SER A 59 -2.19 5.88 1.29
C SER A 59 -2.42 4.90 0.13
N GLN A 60 -1.90 3.68 0.24
CA GLN A 60 -2.13 2.65 -0.75
C GLN A 60 -3.54 2.07 -0.67
N MET A 61 -4.14 1.92 0.52
CA MET A 61 -5.47 1.31 0.69
C MET A 61 -6.52 2.05 -0.13
N ILE A 62 -6.52 3.38 -0.05
CA ILE A 62 -7.47 4.23 -0.79
C ILE A 62 -7.29 4.06 -2.31
N SER A 63 -6.04 4.13 -2.79
CA SER A 63 -5.76 3.95 -4.22
C SER A 63 -6.12 2.55 -4.72
N TYR A 64 -5.91 1.52 -3.89
CA TYR A 64 -6.19 0.15 -4.25
C TYR A 64 -7.69 -0.15 -4.24
N TYR A 65 -8.46 0.43 -3.33
CA TYR A 65 -9.92 0.36 -3.35
C TYR A 65 -10.50 0.86 -4.68
N LEU A 66 -10.05 2.03 -5.15
CA LEU A 66 -10.48 2.59 -6.44
C LEU A 66 -10.06 1.72 -7.64
N TYR A 67 -8.88 1.09 -7.55
CA TYR A 67 -8.44 0.12 -8.55
C TYR A 67 -9.32 -1.14 -8.55
N ALA A 68 -9.59 -1.71 -7.38
CA ALA A 68 -10.42 -2.91 -7.25
C ALA A 68 -11.84 -2.66 -7.78
N ASP A 69 -12.44 -1.52 -7.44
CA ASP A 69 -13.72 -1.05 -7.99
C ASP A 69 -13.65 -0.89 -9.53
N TYR A 70 -12.58 -0.27 -10.04
CA TYR A 70 -12.36 -0.20 -11.49
C TYR A 70 -12.19 -1.58 -12.15
N THR A 71 -11.71 -2.60 -11.44
CA THR A 71 -11.41 -3.91 -12.05
C THR A 71 -12.59 -4.88 -11.92
N ASN A 72 -13.32 -4.83 -10.80
CA ASN A 72 -14.49 -5.64 -10.49
C ASN A 72 -15.76 -5.11 -11.19
N ASN A 73 -15.88 -5.29 -12.51
CA ASN A 73 -17.18 -5.28 -13.22
C ASN A 73 -17.38 -6.55 -14.04
N LYS A 74 -17.09 -7.74 -13.50
CA LYS A 74 -17.28 -8.99 -14.27
C LYS A 74 -17.93 -10.17 -13.57
N TYR A 75 -18.44 -10.03 -12.35
CA TYR A 75 -19.12 -11.14 -11.68
C TYR A 75 -20.38 -10.68 -10.96
N ASP A 76 -21.39 -10.39 -11.77
CA ASP A 76 -22.80 -10.52 -11.35
C ASP A 76 -23.35 -11.93 -11.69
N GLU A 77 -22.49 -12.88 -12.06
CA GLU A 77 -22.92 -14.24 -12.33
C GLU A 77 -22.06 -15.27 -11.58
N LYS A 78 -22.71 -15.83 -10.55
CA LYS A 78 -22.47 -17.14 -9.91
C LYS A 78 -21.32 -17.23 -8.92
N ASN A 79 -21.71 -17.20 -7.63
CA ASN A 79 -21.25 -18.08 -6.55
C ASN A 79 -20.01 -18.91 -6.90
N TYR A 80 -18.80 -18.42 -6.64
CA TYR A 80 -17.64 -19.32 -6.46
C TYR A 80 -16.48 -18.57 -5.76
N LEU A 81 -16.25 -18.96 -4.51
CA LEU A 81 -15.02 -18.78 -3.69
C LEU A 81 -14.75 -17.38 -3.14
N ASP A 82 -15.47 -17.03 -2.07
CA ASP A 82 -15.24 -15.82 -1.27
C ASP A 82 -13.86 -15.77 -0.58
N GLU A 83 -13.27 -16.89 -0.14
CA GLU A 83 -11.99 -16.85 0.59
C GLU A 83 -10.76 -16.58 -0.29
N LEU A 84 -10.71 -17.16 -1.50
CA LEU A 84 -9.58 -17.02 -2.43
C LEU A 84 -9.50 -15.62 -3.07
N LEU A 85 -10.61 -14.89 -3.10
CA LEU A 85 -10.67 -13.55 -3.67
C LEU A 85 -10.01 -12.54 -2.72
N TYR A 86 -10.35 -12.58 -1.42
CA TYR A 86 -9.76 -11.69 -0.42
C TYR A 86 -8.25 -11.93 -0.25
N ASP A 87 -7.80 -13.18 -0.28
CA ASP A 87 -6.37 -13.50 -0.24
C ASP A 87 -5.60 -12.96 -1.46
N LYS A 88 -6.17 -13.08 -2.67
CA LYS A 88 -5.58 -12.51 -3.89
C LYS A 88 -5.55 -10.98 -3.85
N ILE A 89 -6.60 -10.37 -3.33
CA ILE A 89 -6.71 -8.92 -3.15
C ILE A 89 -5.65 -8.43 -2.16
N ALA A 90 -5.48 -9.09 -1.02
CA ALA A 90 -4.46 -8.77 -0.02
C ALA A 90 -3.03 -8.93 -0.59
N LEU A 91 -2.77 -10.01 -1.35
CA LEU A 91 -1.49 -10.22 -2.02
C LEU A 91 -1.19 -9.14 -3.07
N HIS A 92 -2.16 -8.80 -3.92
CA HIS A 92 -2.00 -7.74 -4.92
C HIS A 92 -1.78 -6.36 -4.29
N PHE A 93 -2.50 -6.09 -3.19
CA PHE A 93 -2.30 -4.88 -2.39
C PHE A 93 -0.85 -4.81 -1.89
N GLY A 94 -0.36 -5.89 -1.26
CA GLY A 94 0.99 -5.97 -0.73
C GLY A 94 2.08 -5.80 -1.77
N PHE A 95 2.01 -6.55 -2.88
CA PHE A 95 2.98 -6.43 -3.96
C PHE A 95 2.98 -5.04 -4.58
N SER A 96 1.81 -4.43 -4.77
CA SER A 96 1.72 -3.06 -5.27
C SER A 96 2.34 -2.08 -4.28
N LEU A 97 2.09 -2.25 -2.97
CA LEU A 97 2.67 -1.41 -1.94
C LEU A 97 4.21 -1.50 -1.96
N TYR A 98 4.76 -2.71 -1.96
CA TYR A 98 6.22 -2.93 -2.04
C TYR A 98 6.83 -2.28 -3.27
N PHE A 99 6.21 -2.48 -4.43
CA PHE A 99 6.68 -1.90 -5.68
C PHE A 99 6.78 -0.38 -5.56
N TRP A 100 5.74 0.30 -5.09
CA TRP A 100 5.74 1.75 -4.96
C TRP A 100 6.70 2.27 -3.90
N MET A 101 6.79 1.59 -2.75
CA MET A 101 7.78 1.91 -1.71
C MET A 101 9.20 1.88 -2.29
N ILE A 102 9.57 0.81 -3.00
CA ILE A 102 10.91 0.65 -3.58
C ILE A 102 11.17 1.69 -4.68
N VAL A 103 10.23 1.86 -5.62
CA VAL A 103 10.39 2.78 -6.75
C VAL A 103 10.56 4.23 -6.28
N ILE A 104 9.71 4.69 -5.36
CA ILE A 104 9.76 6.07 -4.86
C ILE A 104 11.03 6.29 -4.03
N THR A 105 11.45 5.30 -3.24
CA THR A 105 12.72 5.33 -2.50
C THR A 105 13.91 5.47 -3.44
N TYR A 106 13.97 4.64 -4.48
CA TYR A 106 15.06 4.66 -5.44
C TYR A 106 15.15 6.00 -6.17
N ILE A 107 14.03 6.49 -6.72
CA ILE A 107 13.98 7.80 -7.41
C ILE A 107 14.44 8.91 -6.46
N SER A 108 13.96 8.90 -5.21
CA SER A 108 14.28 9.95 -4.24
C SER A 108 15.75 9.90 -3.81
N PHE A 109 16.34 8.70 -3.74
CA PHE A 109 17.76 8.51 -3.47
C PHE A 109 18.63 9.05 -4.63
N GLU A 110 18.30 8.69 -5.87
CA GLU A 110 19.02 9.17 -7.06
C GLU A 110 18.93 10.69 -7.22
N LEU A 111 17.81 11.30 -6.81
CA LEU A 111 17.64 12.75 -6.80
C LEU A 111 18.31 13.45 -5.61
N GLY A 112 18.93 12.70 -4.68
CA GLY A 112 19.60 13.26 -3.51
C GLY A 112 18.66 13.95 -2.53
N LEU A 113 17.38 13.55 -2.46
CA LEU A 113 16.39 14.21 -1.63
C LEU A 113 16.67 14.00 -0.14
N THR A 114 16.42 15.03 0.66
CA THR A 114 16.38 14.93 2.12
C THR A 114 15.16 14.13 2.59
N LEU A 115 15.13 13.67 3.85
CA LEU A 115 13.97 12.96 4.40
C LEU A 115 12.65 13.73 4.25
N ILE A 116 12.67 15.05 4.48
CA ILE A 116 11.46 15.89 4.37
C ILE A 116 10.97 15.93 2.93
N GLU A 117 11.90 16.04 1.97
CA GLU A 117 11.58 16.06 0.54
C GLU A 117 11.10 14.68 0.06
N PHE A 118 11.72 13.60 0.52
CA PHE A 118 11.27 12.23 0.27
C PHE A 118 9.83 12.02 0.75
N LEU A 119 9.50 12.44 1.98
CA LEU A 119 8.14 12.31 2.51
C LEU A 119 7.13 13.10 1.69
N ARG A 120 7.45 14.36 1.33
CA ARG A 120 6.59 15.21 0.49
C ARG A 120 6.40 14.62 -0.91
N PHE A 121 7.48 14.15 -1.52
CA PHE A 121 7.46 13.52 -2.83
C PHE A 121 6.63 12.23 -2.82
N SER A 122 6.80 11.40 -1.79
CA SER A 122 6.03 10.17 -1.61
C SER A 122 4.53 10.46 -1.51
N ILE A 123 4.13 11.44 -0.67
CA ILE A 123 2.73 11.86 -0.54
C ILE A 123 2.20 12.37 -1.88
N LEU A 124 2.97 13.21 -2.60
CA LEU A 124 2.57 13.75 -3.88
C LEU A 124 2.33 12.65 -4.92
N VAL A 125 3.26 11.69 -5.04
CA VAL A 125 3.12 10.57 -5.99
C VAL A 125 1.91 9.71 -5.64
N MET A 126 1.70 9.40 -4.36
CA MET A 126 0.54 8.62 -3.90
C MET A 126 -0.79 9.36 -4.14
N PHE A 127 -0.80 10.68 -3.96
CA PHE A 127 -1.96 11.52 -4.25
C PHE A 127 -2.29 11.54 -5.75
N LEU A 128 -1.29 11.77 -6.61
CA LEU A 128 -1.46 11.73 -8.08
C LEU A 128 -1.96 10.37 -8.55
N LYS A 129 -1.42 9.29 -8.00
CA LYS A 129 -1.87 7.92 -8.28
C LYS A 129 -3.34 7.72 -7.87
N THR A 130 -3.74 8.23 -6.71
CA THR A 130 -5.13 8.15 -6.23
C THR A 130 -6.08 8.92 -7.14
N ILE A 131 -5.71 10.14 -7.54
CA ILE A 131 -6.48 10.94 -8.51
C ILE A 131 -6.60 10.21 -9.85
N PHE A 132 -5.49 9.64 -10.34
CA PHE A 132 -5.49 8.87 -11.58
C PHE A 132 -6.55 7.78 -11.52
N TRP A 133 -6.55 6.95 -10.47
CA TRP A 133 -7.57 5.89 -10.33
C TRP A 133 -8.99 6.43 -10.17
N ALA A 134 -9.18 7.54 -9.44
CA ALA A 134 -10.49 8.18 -9.30
C ALA A 134 -11.06 8.63 -10.66
N ILE A 135 -10.24 9.26 -11.51
CA ILE A 135 -10.66 9.69 -12.85
C ILE A 135 -11.03 8.48 -13.72
N PHE A 136 -10.25 7.41 -13.66
CA PHE A 136 -10.51 6.20 -14.44
C PHE A 136 -11.76 5.45 -13.97
N SER A 137 -11.98 5.30 -12.65
CA SER A 137 -13.21 4.74 -12.10
C SER A 137 -14.43 5.57 -12.51
N PHE A 138 -14.37 6.89 -12.36
CA PHE A 138 -15.47 7.78 -12.74
C PHE A 138 -15.82 7.71 -14.24
N ARG A 139 -14.82 7.72 -15.13
CA ARG A 139 -15.04 7.54 -16.58
C ARG A 139 -15.69 6.21 -16.91
N LYS A 140 -15.28 5.13 -16.23
CA LYS A 140 -15.89 3.80 -16.41
C LYS A 140 -17.35 3.79 -15.97
N TYR A 141 -17.65 4.39 -14.82
CA TYR A 141 -19.01 4.51 -14.29
C TYR A 141 -19.94 5.24 -15.26
N GLN A 142 -19.51 6.36 -15.84
CA GLN A 142 -20.28 7.09 -16.86
C GLN A 142 -20.58 6.24 -18.12
N LYS A 143 -19.65 5.38 -18.53
CA LYS A 143 -19.85 4.49 -19.69
C LYS A 143 -20.92 3.43 -19.40
N HIS A 144 -20.92 2.83 -18.21
CA HIS A 144 -21.93 1.84 -17.82
C HIS A 144 -23.34 2.44 -17.72
N GLN A 145 -23.48 3.65 -17.16
CA GLN A 145 -24.79 4.32 -17.11
C GLN A 145 -25.38 4.62 -18.49
N LYS A 146 -24.54 4.90 -19.49
CA LYS A 146 -25.00 5.12 -20.88
C LYS A 146 -25.44 3.83 -21.58
N LEU A 147 -24.90 2.69 -21.19
CA LEU A 147 -25.29 1.37 -21.73
C LEU A 147 -26.62 0.89 -21.15
N ASN A 148 -26.87 1.10 -19.86
CA ASN A 148 -28.12 0.68 -19.19
C ASN A 148 -29.33 1.58 -19.48
N LYS A 149 -29.14 2.72 -20.17
CA LYS A 149 -30.21 3.64 -20.59
C LYS A 149 -30.67 3.44 -22.04
N LYS A 150 -30.08 2.49 -22.77
CA LYS A 150 -30.50 2.07 -24.12
C LYS A 150 -31.18 0.72 -24.05
#